data_AF-A0A4J1ZVH0-F1
#
_entry.id   AF-A0A4J1ZVH0-F1
#
_cell.length_a   1.000
_cell.length_b   1.000
_cell.length_c   1.000
_cell.angle_alpha   90.00
_cell.angle_beta   90.00
_cell.angle_gamma   90.00
#
_symmetry.space_group_name_H-M   'P 1'
#
loop_
_entity.id
_entity.type
_entity.pdbx_description
1 polymer ?
#
loop_
_entity_poly.entity_id
_entity_poly.type
_entity_poly.pdbx_seq_one_letter_code
_entity_poly.pdbx_strand_id
1 'polypeptide(L)'
;MKSIHYVSTVTNCYKAAVDAYLESSEKFEAIKQDLVDEMWKVAQRELATGFYYGTPSENEQLFGARRKIPEYKFVAEVVSYDDATQTATIRQRNVINEGDQVEFYGPGFRHFETYIEDLHDAKGNKIDRAPNPMELLTIKVPQPVQAGDMVRALKEGLINLYKEDGTSVTVRA
;
A
#
# COMPACT_ATOMS: atom_id res chain seq x y z
N MET A 1 -15.84 -3.46 -0.58
CA MET A 1 -15.46 -4.25 0.61
C MET A 1 -14.02 -3.88 0.98
N LYS A 2 -13.70 -3.71 2.27
CA LYS A 2 -12.32 -3.41 2.69
C LYS A 2 -11.47 -4.69 2.56
N SER A 3 -10.32 -4.61 1.89
CA SER A 3 -9.42 -5.75 1.66
C SER A 3 -8.44 -5.95 2.81
N ILE A 4 -7.70 -7.07 2.78
CA ILE A 4 -6.60 -7.33 3.74
C ILE A 4 -5.53 -6.22 3.72
N HIS A 5 -5.26 -5.62 2.56
CA HIS A 5 -4.38 -4.46 2.43
C HIS A 5 -4.86 -3.30 3.31
N TYR A 6 -6.14 -2.96 3.25
CA TYR A 6 -6.70 -1.91 4.10
C TYR A 6 -6.59 -2.26 5.60
N VAL A 7 -6.99 -3.48 5.98
CA VAL A 7 -7.00 -3.89 7.40
C VAL A 7 -5.58 -3.92 7.96
N SER A 8 -4.61 -4.46 7.21
CA SER A 8 -3.22 -4.54 7.63
C SER A 8 -2.60 -3.15 7.80
N THR A 9 -2.76 -2.23 6.83
CA THR A 9 -2.21 -0.87 6.94
C THR A 9 -2.83 -0.10 8.10
N VAL A 10 -4.17 -0.08 8.21
CA VAL A 10 -4.84 0.66 9.30
C VAL A 10 -4.42 0.09 10.66
N THR A 11 -4.39 -1.24 10.81
CA THR A 11 -3.98 -1.85 12.08
C THR A 11 -2.52 -1.51 12.43
N ASN A 12 -1.62 -1.54 11.44
CA ASN A 12 -0.21 -1.21 11.65
C ASN A 12 -0.03 0.27 12.05
N CYS A 13 -0.71 1.20 11.37
CA CYS A 13 -0.67 2.62 11.70
C CYS A 13 -1.18 2.88 13.12
N TYR A 14 -2.35 2.36 13.48
CA TYR A 14 -2.92 2.59 14.81
C TYR A 14 -2.08 1.94 15.91
N LYS A 15 -1.51 0.75 15.67
CA LYS A 15 -0.60 0.11 16.63
C LYS A 15 0.65 0.96 16.84
N ALA A 16 1.28 1.41 15.76
CA ALA A 16 2.47 2.27 15.82
C ALA A 16 2.18 3.61 16.51
N ALA A 17 1.02 4.22 16.23
CA ALA A 17 0.57 5.45 16.87
C ALA A 17 0.43 5.29 18.39
N VAL A 18 -0.26 4.23 18.82
CA VAL A 18 -0.46 3.92 20.24
C VAL A 18 0.87 3.62 20.92
N ASP A 19 1.72 2.79 20.31
CA ASP A 19 3.02 2.44 20.88
C ASP A 19 3.91 3.68 21.06
N ALA A 20 3.99 4.54 20.04
CA ALA A 20 4.78 5.76 20.11
C ALA A 20 4.26 6.71 21.18
N TYR A 21 2.94 6.88 21.29
CA TYR A 21 2.34 7.76 22.29
C TYR A 21 2.49 7.23 23.73
N LEU A 22 2.39 5.91 23.91
CA LEU A 22 2.65 5.25 25.19
C LEU A 22 4.11 5.39 25.62
N GLU A 23 5.03 5.54 24.66
CA GLU A 23 6.44 5.83 24.97
C GLU A 23 6.65 7.31 25.33
N SER A 24 6.23 8.24 24.47
CA SER A 24 6.18 9.67 24.78
C SER A 24 5.39 10.49 23.76
N SER A 25 4.95 11.69 24.14
CA SER A 25 4.33 12.65 23.23
C SER A 25 5.25 13.04 22.06
N GLU A 26 6.54 13.22 22.34
CA GLU A 26 7.55 13.61 21.35
C GLU A 26 7.74 12.51 20.31
N LYS A 27 7.74 11.24 20.73
CA LYS A 27 7.83 10.10 19.82
C LYS A 27 6.63 9.99 18.90
N PHE A 28 5.43 10.19 19.42
CA PHE A 28 4.23 10.23 18.59
C PHE A 28 4.29 11.35 17.56
N GLU A 29 4.60 12.59 17.98
CA GLU A 29 4.67 13.72 17.06
C GLU A 29 5.77 13.54 16.00
N ALA A 30 6.87 12.86 16.33
CA ALA A 30 7.93 12.56 15.38
C ALA A 30 7.51 11.65 14.21
N ILE A 31 6.56 10.72 14.43
CA ILE A 31 6.08 9.78 13.39
C ILE A 31 4.72 10.14 12.81
N LYS A 32 4.07 11.19 13.33
CA LYS A 32 2.68 11.52 13.01
C LYS A 32 2.43 11.72 11.52
N GLN A 33 3.36 12.38 10.83
CA GLN A 33 3.24 12.59 9.40
C GLN A 33 3.36 11.27 8.63
N ASP A 34 4.29 10.39 9.01
CA ASP A 34 4.45 9.06 8.41
C ASP A 34 3.18 8.22 8.55
N LEU A 35 2.53 8.27 9.72
CA LEU A 35 1.24 7.61 9.96
C LEU A 35 0.14 8.12 9.03
N VAL A 36 0.08 9.45 8.81
CA VAL A 36 -0.87 10.07 7.90
C VAL A 36 -0.59 9.65 6.46
N ASP A 37 0.67 9.69 6.03
CA ASP A 37 1.06 9.30 4.68
C ASP A 37 0.79 7.81 4.40
N GLU A 38 1.03 6.95 5.38
CA GLU A 38 0.74 5.52 5.30
C GLU A 38 -0.77 5.25 5.18
N MET A 39 -1.61 6.00 5.91
CA MET A 39 -3.07 5.93 5.77
C MET A 39 -3.56 6.33 4.37
N TRP A 40 -2.88 7.28 3.72
CA TRP A 40 -3.21 7.69 2.35
C TRP A 40 -2.95 6.60 1.31
N LYS A 41 -2.00 5.68 1.56
CA LYS A 41 -1.71 4.56 0.64
C LYS A 41 -2.86 3.54 0.53
N VAL A 42 -3.82 3.57 1.45
CA VAL A 42 -5.04 2.72 1.43
C VAL A 42 -6.34 3.49 1.26
N ALA A 43 -6.27 4.82 1.19
CA ALA A 43 -7.44 5.68 1.07
C ALA A 43 -8.00 5.65 -0.37
N GLN A 44 -9.19 5.07 -0.54
CA GLN A 44 -9.91 5.11 -1.84
C GLN A 44 -10.77 6.37 -2.02
N ARG A 45 -10.99 7.10 -0.93
CA ARG A 45 -11.78 8.33 -0.81
C ARG A 45 -11.06 9.24 0.18
N GLU A 46 -11.44 10.51 0.23
CA GLU A 46 -10.85 11.43 1.20
C GLU A 46 -11.07 10.95 2.63
N LEU A 47 -10.12 11.31 3.48
CA LEU A 47 -10.16 11.10 4.92
C LEU A 47 -10.63 12.39 5.59
N ALA A 48 -11.46 12.23 6.63
CA ALA A 48 -11.94 13.32 7.47
C ALA A 48 -11.92 12.86 8.93
N THR A 49 -11.84 13.82 9.85
CA THR A 49 -12.00 13.57 11.28
C THR A 49 -13.44 13.19 11.63
N GLY A 50 -14.38 13.45 10.72
CA GLY A 50 -15.79 13.12 10.91
C GLY A 50 -16.32 13.81 12.15
N PHE A 51 -17.04 13.06 12.98
CA PHE A 51 -17.71 13.61 14.16
C PHE A 51 -16.82 13.75 15.40
N TYR A 52 -15.52 13.45 15.30
CA TYR A 52 -14.66 13.34 16.49
C TYR A 52 -14.46 14.70 17.19
N TYR A 53 -14.24 15.78 16.44
CA TYR A 53 -14.02 17.13 16.98
C TYR A 53 -15.26 18.03 16.91
N GLY A 54 -16.37 17.55 16.36
CA GLY A 54 -17.59 18.32 16.18
C GLY A 54 -18.38 17.89 14.95
N THR A 55 -19.42 18.65 14.62
CA THR A 55 -20.23 18.41 13.42
C THR A 55 -19.41 18.72 12.16
N PRO A 56 -19.35 17.81 11.16
CA PRO A 56 -18.62 18.04 9.93
C PRO A 56 -19.11 19.26 9.15
N SER A 57 -18.17 20.00 8.57
CA SER A 57 -18.47 21.15 7.69
C SER A 57 -18.63 20.73 6.22
N GLU A 58 -19.00 21.68 5.35
CA GLU A 58 -19.05 21.47 3.90
C GLU A 58 -17.71 20.99 3.32
N ASN A 59 -16.59 21.37 3.94
CA ASN A 59 -15.25 20.95 3.52
C ASN A 59 -14.98 19.46 3.78
N GLU A 60 -15.76 18.78 4.62
CA GLU A 60 -15.61 17.34 4.88
C GLU A 60 -16.57 16.50 4.03
N GLN A 61 -17.37 17.15 3.18
CA GLN A 61 -18.20 16.49 2.21
C GLN A 61 -17.34 16.01 1.04
N LEU A 62 -17.65 14.83 0.51
CA LEU A 62 -16.92 14.23 -0.62
C LEU A 62 -17.35 14.81 -1.98
N PHE A 63 -17.81 16.06 -1.99
CA PHE A 63 -18.21 16.79 -3.20
C PHE A 63 -17.01 17.63 -3.66
N GLY A 64 -16.46 17.35 -4.84
CA GLY A 64 -15.36 18.13 -5.43
C GLY A 64 -14.14 17.31 -5.83
N ALA A 65 -13.04 18.01 -6.11
CA ALA A 65 -11.76 17.42 -6.47
C ALA A 65 -11.11 16.71 -5.27
N ARG A 66 -10.43 15.59 -5.53
CA ARG A 66 -9.76 14.81 -4.49
C ARG A 66 -8.47 15.50 -4.02
N ARG A 67 -8.24 15.57 -2.71
CA ARG A 67 -7.02 16.10 -2.05
C ARG A 67 -5.77 15.28 -2.32
N LYS A 68 -5.89 13.96 -2.40
CA LYS A 68 -4.77 13.06 -2.69
C LYS A 68 -5.25 11.86 -3.51
N ILE A 69 -4.37 11.40 -4.38
CA ILE A 69 -4.66 10.35 -5.35
C ILE A 69 -4.21 9.01 -4.77
N PRO A 70 -5.01 7.93 -4.88
CA PRO A 70 -4.53 6.60 -4.51
C PRO A 70 -3.44 6.16 -5.48
N GLU A 71 -2.20 6.10 -5.01
CA GLU A 71 -1.02 5.75 -5.82
C GLU A 71 -0.66 4.25 -5.75
N TYR A 72 -1.21 3.54 -4.76
CA TYR A 72 -0.77 2.20 -4.43
C TYR A 72 -1.83 1.15 -4.77
N LYS A 73 -1.38 0.07 -5.40
CA LYS A 73 -2.17 -1.12 -5.68
C LYS A 73 -1.59 -2.31 -4.93
N PHE A 74 -2.39 -2.95 -4.08
CA PHE A 74 -2.01 -4.20 -3.44
C PHE A 74 -1.80 -5.30 -4.49
N VAL A 75 -0.59 -5.86 -4.59
CA VAL A 75 -0.23 -6.81 -5.66
C VAL A 75 0.07 -8.21 -5.16
N ALA A 76 0.58 -8.39 -3.93
CA ALA A 76 0.86 -9.71 -3.39
C ALA A 76 0.98 -9.74 -1.85
N GLU A 77 1.03 -10.94 -1.29
CA GLU A 77 1.44 -11.21 0.09
C GLU A 77 2.63 -12.19 0.09
N VAL A 78 3.57 -12.03 1.02
CA VAL A 78 4.70 -12.93 1.19
C VAL A 78 4.23 -14.22 1.88
N VAL A 79 4.55 -15.35 1.28
CA VAL A 79 4.25 -16.69 1.81
C VAL A 79 5.46 -17.24 2.56
N SER A 80 6.65 -17.09 1.99
CA SER A 80 7.92 -17.54 2.58
C SER A 80 9.11 -16.80 1.99
N TYR A 81 10.25 -16.86 2.66
CA TYR A 81 11.52 -16.31 2.21
C TYR A 81 12.63 -17.33 2.45
N ASP A 82 13.54 -17.44 1.49
CA ASP A 82 14.77 -18.22 1.60
C ASP A 82 15.97 -17.26 1.67
N ASP A 83 16.59 -17.17 2.85
CA ASP A 83 17.77 -16.32 3.10
C ASP A 83 19.00 -16.73 2.26
N ALA A 84 19.17 -18.03 1.96
CA ALA A 84 20.36 -18.51 1.27
C ALA A 84 20.38 -18.08 -0.20
N THR A 85 19.19 -18.00 -0.81
CA THR A 85 19.04 -17.60 -2.20
C THR A 85 18.49 -16.18 -2.36
N GLN A 86 18.09 -15.53 -1.27
CA GLN A 86 17.39 -14.23 -1.27
C GLN A 86 16.11 -14.24 -2.13
N THR A 87 15.39 -15.36 -2.11
CA THR A 87 14.18 -15.56 -2.90
C THR A 87 12.94 -15.52 -2.02
N ALA A 88 11.99 -14.65 -2.35
CA ALA A 88 10.67 -14.64 -1.73
C ALA A 88 9.68 -15.44 -2.57
N THR A 89 8.87 -16.27 -1.92
CA THR A 89 7.64 -16.80 -2.50
C THR A 89 6.50 -15.88 -2.14
N ILE A 90 5.82 -15.33 -3.15
CA ILE A 90 4.71 -14.41 -2.98
C ILE A 90 3.43 -15.00 -3.57
N ARG A 91 2.28 -14.73 -2.96
CA ARG A 91 0.96 -15.06 -3.52
C ARG A 91 0.38 -13.82 -4.18
N GLN A 92 0.19 -13.91 -5.49
CA GLN A 92 -0.32 -12.83 -6.29
C GLN A 92 -1.77 -12.46 -5.91
N ARG A 93 -2.09 -11.17 -5.96
CA ARG A 93 -3.44 -10.63 -5.77
C ARG A 93 -3.89 -9.73 -6.91
N ASN A 94 -2.96 -9.03 -7.56
CA ASN A 94 -3.20 -8.25 -8.78
C ASN A 94 -2.03 -8.43 -9.75
N VAL A 95 -2.21 -7.99 -11.00
CA VAL A 95 -1.17 -8.07 -12.05
C VAL A 95 0.17 -7.49 -11.58
N ILE A 96 1.21 -8.32 -11.68
CA ILE A 96 2.61 -7.99 -11.42
C ILE A 96 3.37 -8.13 -12.74
N ASN A 97 4.25 -7.19 -13.03
CA ASN A 97 5.22 -7.30 -14.11
C ASN A 97 6.64 -7.32 -13.53
N GLU A 98 7.56 -7.96 -14.25
CA GLU A 98 8.99 -7.76 -14.05
C GLU A 98 9.30 -6.26 -14.17
N GLY A 99 10.10 -5.72 -13.25
CA GLY A 99 10.46 -4.31 -13.19
C GLY A 99 9.40 -3.39 -12.58
N ASP A 100 8.25 -3.88 -12.10
CA ASP A 100 7.31 -3.06 -11.32
C ASP A 100 8.02 -2.54 -10.04
N GLN A 101 7.94 -1.25 -9.75
CA GLN A 101 8.36 -0.71 -8.44
C GLN A 101 7.32 -1.10 -7.39
N VAL A 102 7.79 -1.70 -6.30
CA VAL A 102 6.97 -2.20 -5.22
C VAL A 102 7.52 -1.80 -3.86
N GLU A 103 6.61 -1.71 -2.90
CA GLU A 103 6.91 -1.55 -1.49
C GLU A 103 6.45 -2.79 -0.74
N PHE A 104 7.38 -3.39 0.00
CA PHE A 104 7.07 -4.41 1.00
C PHE A 104 6.79 -3.72 2.31
N TYR A 105 5.77 -4.14 3.03
CA TYR A 105 5.50 -3.63 4.37
C TYR A 105 4.95 -4.72 5.30
N GLY A 106 5.16 -4.54 6.60
CA GLY A 106 4.77 -5.52 7.61
C GLY A 106 4.66 -4.95 9.02
N PRO A 107 4.39 -5.82 10.02
CA PRO A 107 4.27 -5.42 11.42
C PRO A 107 5.50 -4.65 11.93
N GLY A 108 5.26 -3.71 12.85
CA GLY A 108 6.30 -2.85 13.42
C GLY A 108 6.69 -1.71 12.50
N PHE A 109 5.78 -1.29 11.61
CA PHE A 109 6.00 -0.22 10.63
C PHE A 109 7.20 -0.47 9.69
N ARG A 110 7.65 -1.73 9.56
CA ARG A 110 8.71 -2.11 8.61
C ARG A 110 8.20 -1.91 7.20
N HIS A 111 8.98 -1.21 6.38
CA HIS A 111 8.74 -1.08 4.96
C HIS A 111 10.05 -0.84 4.21
N PHE A 112 10.10 -1.27 2.95
CA PHE A 112 11.17 -0.91 2.03
C PHE A 112 10.68 -1.00 0.59
N GLU A 113 11.29 -0.21 -0.28
CA GLU A 113 11.00 -0.22 -1.70
C GLU A 113 12.04 -1.01 -2.48
N THR A 114 11.58 -1.65 -3.56
CA THR A 114 12.43 -2.38 -4.50
C THR A 114 11.72 -2.55 -5.84
N TYR A 115 12.36 -3.23 -6.78
CA TYR A 115 11.77 -3.62 -8.05
C TYR A 115 11.51 -5.12 -8.06
N ILE A 116 10.46 -5.55 -8.76
CA ILE A 116 10.23 -6.97 -9.03
C ILE A 116 11.32 -7.46 -9.97
N GLU A 117 12.19 -8.32 -9.46
CA GLU A 117 13.29 -8.92 -10.22
C GLU A 117 13.22 -10.44 -10.16
N ASP A 118 13.56 -11.06 -11.29
CA ASP A 118 13.65 -12.51 -11.47
C ASP A 118 12.33 -13.22 -11.19
N LEU A 119 11.24 -12.70 -11.77
CA LEU A 119 9.89 -13.22 -11.61
C LEU A 119 9.71 -14.58 -12.29
N HIS A 120 9.30 -15.57 -11.50
CA HIS A 120 9.00 -16.92 -11.97
C HIS A 120 7.64 -17.42 -11.52
N ASP A 121 7.00 -18.24 -12.35
CA ASP A 121 5.75 -18.93 -12.04
C ASP A 121 5.95 -20.11 -11.06
N ALA A 122 4.85 -20.75 -10.66
CA ALA A 122 4.87 -21.91 -9.76
C ALA A 122 5.60 -23.15 -10.32
N LYS A 123 5.90 -23.18 -11.62
CA LYS A 123 6.65 -24.25 -12.29
C LYS A 123 8.14 -23.90 -12.44
N GLY A 124 8.56 -22.72 -11.99
CA GLY A 124 9.93 -22.23 -12.13
C GLY A 124 10.25 -21.69 -13.52
N ASN A 125 9.26 -21.35 -14.34
CA ASN A 125 9.50 -20.65 -15.60
C ASN A 125 9.60 -19.15 -15.36
N LYS A 126 10.60 -18.51 -15.96
CA LYS A 126 10.72 -17.05 -15.94
C LYS A 126 9.57 -16.43 -16.76
N ILE A 127 8.94 -15.40 -16.21
CA ILE A 127 7.82 -14.69 -16.84
C ILE A 127 8.00 -13.18 -16.71
N ASP A 128 7.55 -12.42 -17.71
CA ASP A 128 7.59 -10.96 -17.65
C ASP A 128 6.33 -10.36 -16.99
N ARG A 129 5.26 -11.17 -16.93
CA ARG A 129 3.95 -10.74 -16.45
C ARG A 129 3.20 -11.89 -15.82
N ALA A 130 2.79 -11.70 -14.58
CA ALA A 130 1.86 -12.57 -13.87
C ALA A 130 0.46 -11.94 -13.91
N PRO A 131 -0.53 -12.49 -14.62
CA PRO A 131 -1.87 -11.92 -14.71
C PRO A 131 -2.92 -12.62 -13.84
N ASN A 132 -2.59 -13.76 -13.23
CA ASN A 132 -3.54 -14.69 -12.64
C ASN A 132 -3.55 -14.58 -11.11
N PRO A 133 -4.60 -14.02 -10.49
CA PRO A 133 -4.67 -13.90 -9.04
C PRO A 133 -4.51 -15.26 -8.34
N MET A 134 -3.93 -15.24 -7.14
CA MET A 134 -3.69 -16.37 -6.25
C MET A 134 -2.56 -17.33 -6.69
N GLU A 135 -1.90 -17.10 -7.81
CA GLU A 135 -0.70 -17.86 -8.17
C GLU A 135 0.44 -17.61 -7.17
N LEU A 136 1.22 -18.67 -6.93
CA LEU A 136 2.49 -18.57 -6.21
C LEU A 136 3.57 -18.22 -7.23
N LEU A 137 4.29 -17.15 -6.94
CA LEU A 137 5.38 -16.62 -7.74
C LEU A 137 6.64 -16.59 -6.89
N THR A 138 7.79 -16.64 -7.54
CA THR A 138 9.08 -16.39 -6.87
C THR A 138 9.78 -15.19 -7.49
N ILE A 139 10.44 -14.41 -6.64
CA ILE A 139 11.17 -13.20 -7.01
C ILE A 139 12.44 -13.10 -6.16
N LYS A 140 13.46 -12.41 -6.65
CA LYS A 140 14.60 -11.98 -5.84
C LYS A 140 14.23 -10.73 -5.06
N VAL A 141 14.63 -10.67 -3.80
CA VAL A 141 14.37 -9.53 -2.91
C VAL A 141 15.66 -9.16 -2.18
N PRO A 142 16.11 -7.89 -2.27
CA PRO A 142 17.42 -7.48 -1.75
C PRO A 142 17.50 -7.45 -0.22
N GLN A 143 16.35 -7.49 0.46
CA GLN A 143 16.25 -7.47 1.92
C GLN A 143 15.37 -8.63 2.41
N PRO A 144 15.65 -9.19 3.60
CA PRO A 144 14.81 -10.22 4.19
C PRO A 144 13.37 -9.76 4.40
N VAL A 145 12.42 -10.62 4.02
CA VAL A 145 10.98 -10.42 4.21
C VAL A 145 10.40 -11.53 5.06
N GLN A 146 9.27 -11.27 5.71
CA GLN A 146 8.60 -12.23 6.59
C GLN A 146 7.30 -12.73 5.98
N ALA A 147 6.93 -13.97 6.30
CA ALA A 147 5.61 -14.49 5.95
C ALA A 147 4.51 -13.58 6.51
N GLY A 148 3.57 -13.19 5.64
CA GLY A 148 2.53 -12.22 5.97
C GLY A 148 2.90 -10.76 5.72
N ASP A 149 4.13 -10.45 5.30
CA ASP A 149 4.44 -9.13 4.74
C ASP A 149 3.60 -8.92 3.47
N MET A 150 3.15 -7.69 3.28
CA MET A 150 2.27 -7.29 2.18
C MET A 150 3.09 -6.54 1.13
N VAL A 151 2.70 -6.70 -0.14
CA VAL A 151 3.37 -6.07 -1.28
C VAL A 151 2.38 -5.19 -2.02
N ARG A 152 2.73 -3.92 -2.20
CA ARG A 152 1.96 -2.96 -2.99
C ARG A 152 2.84 -2.36 -4.08
N ALA A 153 2.30 -2.23 -5.27
CA ALA A 153 2.96 -1.57 -6.38
C ALA A 153 2.55 -0.10 -6.42
N LEU A 154 3.52 0.77 -6.66
CA LEU A 154 3.26 2.15 -7.04
C LEU A 154 2.76 2.12 -8.48
N LYS A 155 1.44 2.23 -8.67
CA LYS A 155 0.83 2.26 -10.00
C LYS A 155 0.06 3.54 -10.14
N GLU A 156 0.60 4.41 -10.98
CA GLU A 156 -0.08 5.56 -11.57
C GLU A 156 -1.54 5.19 -11.91
N GLY A 157 -2.47 5.66 -11.09
CA GLY A 157 -3.89 5.44 -11.28
C GLY A 157 -4.44 6.42 -12.33
N LEU A 158 -5.49 6.01 -13.05
CA LEU A 158 -6.35 6.98 -13.74
C LEU A 158 -7.25 7.65 -12.70
N ILE A 159 -7.27 8.98 -12.69
CA ILE A 159 -8.10 9.77 -11.80
C ILE A 159 -8.88 10.84 -12.55
N ASN A 160 -10.11 11.07 -12.11
CA ASN A 160 -10.94 12.18 -12.59
C ASN A 160 -10.69 13.40 -11.70
N LEU A 161 -10.12 14.45 -12.27
CA LEU A 161 -10.04 15.79 -11.67
C LEU A 161 -11.32 16.54 -12.00
N TYR A 162 -12.07 16.94 -10.98
CA TYR A 162 -13.30 17.71 -11.14
C TYR A 162 -13.00 19.20 -11.04
N LYS A 163 -13.51 19.98 -12.00
CA LYS A 163 -13.42 21.45 -12.00
C LYS A 163 -14.64 22.05 -11.29
N GLU A 164 -14.52 23.31 -10.87
CA GLU A 164 -15.62 24.07 -10.22
C GLU A 164 -16.87 24.18 -11.10
N ASP A 165 -16.72 24.09 -12.43
CA ASP A 165 -17.83 24.09 -13.40
C ASP A 165 -18.56 22.73 -13.51
N GLY A 166 -18.17 21.73 -12.71
CA GLY A 166 -18.75 20.39 -12.71
C GLY A 166 -18.21 19.45 -13.78
N THR A 167 -17.30 19.91 -14.64
CA THR A 167 -16.64 19.03 -15.63
C THR A 167 -15.52 18.22 -14.99
N SER A 168 -15.15 17.09 -15.62
CA SER A 168 -14.04 16.25 -15.14
C SER A 168 -13.02 15.95 -16.23
N VAL A 169 -11.75 15.90 -15.87
CA VAL A 169 -10.64 15.45 -16.74
C VAL A 169 -10.01 14.21 -16.13
N THR A 170 -9.96 13.11 -16.89
CA THR A 170 -9.20 11.93 -16.47
C THR A 170 -7.71 12.14 -16.77
N VAL A 171 -6.87 12.16 -15.74
CA VAL A 171 -5.41 12.19 -15.87
C VAL A 171 -4.80 10.91 -15.32
N ARG A 172 -3.60 10.59 -15.80
CA ARG A 172 -2.75 9.57 -15.21
C ARG A 172 -1.91 10.26 -14.13
N ALA A 173 -2.06 9.80 -12.90
CA ALA A 173 -1.35 10.34 -11.74
C ALA A 173 0.10 9.88 -11.72
#